data_AF-A0A7L9FJB8-F1
#
_entry.id   AF-A0A7L9FJB8-F1
#
_cell.length_a   1.000
_cell.length_b   1.000
_cell.length_c   1.000
_cell.angle_alpha   90.00
_cell.angle_beta   90.00
_cell.angle_gamma   90.00
#
_symmetry.space_group_name_H-M   'P 1'
#
loop_
_entity.id
_entity.type
_entity.pdbx_description
1 polymer ?
#
loop_
_entity_poly.entity_id
_entity_poly.type
_entity_poly.pdbx_seq_one_letter_code
_entity_poly.pdbx_strand_id
1 'polypeptide(L)'
;MVVIDEFPYLVELDPGVVSLLQKVWDMYLSRRPDVVLILCGSSVGMMETEILSYRSPLYGRRTGQWRVDELEIPYLRAFVPGYASQDVLRVYGALGGVPAYLRHLDPSLGFLENVERLFFRRGAVLYEEAENLLRQELREPRNYKLVLEAVAGGRRRVSEVAAAMGLDKTTVSKYLDTLELLGVVGHEAPVLETPKTKKRLYYIKDNYFNFWFRYVHPNRDLVEADRGGRGSRGSLQGL
;
A
#
# COMPACT_ATOMS: atom_id res chain seq x y z
N MET A 1 -23.94 14.58 12.40
CA MET A 1 -22.87 14.01 11.56
C MET A 1 -23.25 12.59 11.18
N VAL A 2 -23.12 12.25 9.90
CA VAL A 2 -23.38 10.92 9.33
C VAL A 2 -22.10 10.48 8.65
N VAL A 3 -21.61 9.29 8.97
CA VAL A 3 -20.41 8.71 8.36
C VAL A 3 -20.81 7.41 7.68
N ILE A 4 -20.46 7.27 6.40
CA ILE A 4 -20.59 6.03 5.65
C ILE A 4 -19.18 5.52 5.41
N ASP A 5 -18.84 4.47 6.16
CA ASP A 5 -17.56 3.81 6.05
C ASP A 5 -17.57 2.77 4.92
N GLU A 6 -16.41 2.58 4.30
CA GLU A 6 -16.24 1.76 3.10
C GLU A 6 -17.30 2.02 2.01
N PHE A 7 -17.59 3.30 1.74
CA PHE A 7 -18.50 3.70 0.67
C PHE A 7 -18.14 3.10 -0.71
N PRO A 8 -16.86 2.95 -1.10
CA PRO A 8 -16.49 2.25 -2.33
C PRO A 8 -17.08 0.84 -2.44
N TYR A 9 -17.06 0.07 -1.35
CA TYR A 9 -17.63 -1.28 -1.34
C TYR A 9 -19.12 -1.27 -1.68
N LEU A 10 -19.87 -0.28 -1.18
CA LEU A 10 -21.28 -0.12 -1.50
C LEU A 10 -21.50 0.24 -2.98
N VAL A 11 -20.61 1.03 -3.57
CA VAL A 11 -20.64 1.38 -5.00
C VAL A 11 -20.31 0.18 -5.88
N GLU A 12 -19.40 -0.70 -5.45
CA GLU A 12 -19.10 -1.93 -6.18
C GLU A 12 -20.31 -2.88 -6.22
N LEU A 13 -21.04 -3.00 -5.11
CA LEU A 13 -22.24 -3.82 -5.02
C LEU A 13 -23.41 -3.25 -5.83
N ASP A 14 -23.62 -1.93 -5.78
CA ASP A 14 -24.65 -1.24 -6.54
C ASP A 14 -24.17 0.16 -6.99
N PRO A 15 -23.73 0.31 -8.26
CA PRO A 15 -23.33 1.61 -8.81
C PRO A 15 -24.45 2.67 -8.76
N GLY A 16 -25.72 2.25 -8.68
CA GLY A 16 -26.87 3.14 -8.56
C GLY A 16 -26.90 3.92 -7.25
N VAL A 17 -26.18 3.45 -6.22
CA VAL A 17 -26.16 4.07 -4.88
C VAL A 17 -25.65 5.51 -4.92
N VAL A 18 -24.72 5.83 -5.82
CA VAL A 18 -24.14 7.18 -5.95
C VAL A 18 -25.22 8.18 -6.38
N SER A 19 -26.07 7.78 -7.34
CA SER A 19 -27.20 8.60 -7.82
C SER A 19 -28.30 8.72 -6.76
N LEU A 20 -28.58 7.64 -6.03
CA LEU A 20 -29.54 7.66 -4.93
C LEU A 20 -29.10 8.63 -3.83
N LEU A 21 -27.82 8.54 -3.43
CA LEU A 21 -27.24 9.43 -2.42
C LEU A 21 -27.29 10.89 -2.88
N GLN A 22 -27.00 11.17 -4.16
CA GLN A 22 -27.15 12.50 -4.73
C GLN A 22 -28.58 13.02 -4.58
N LYS A 23 -29.58 12.21 -4.94
CA LYS A 23 -30.99 12.59 -4.84
C LYS A 23 -31.38 12.90 -3.39
N VAL A 24 -30.97 12.05 -2.44
CA VAL A 24 -31.22 12.26 -1.01
C VAL A 24 -30.56 13.55 -0.52
N TRP A 25 -29.32 13.79 -0.93
CA TRP A 25 -28.58 15.00 -0.58
C TRP A 25 -29.29 16.25 -1.08
N ASP A 26 -29.65 16.29 -2.37
CA ASP A 26 -30.27 17.45 -2.99
C ASP A 26 -31.67 17.73 -2.45
N MET A 27 -32.47 16.69 -2.21
CA MET A 27 -33.86 16.83 -1.76
C MET A 27 -33.98 17.16 -0.27
N TYR A 28 -33.12 16.59 0.58
CA TYR A 28 -33.36 16.58 2.04
C TYR A 28 -32.21 17.11 2.88
N LEU A 29 -30.95 16.86 2.51
CA LEU A 29 -29.80 17.08 3.41
C LEU A 29 -29.06 18.41 3.14
N SER A 30 -28.96 18.84 1.88
CA SER A 30 -28.18 20.02 1.49
C SER A 30 -28.64 21.34 2.13
N ARG A 31 -29.91 21.42 2.52
CA ARG A 31 -30.51 22.61 3.17
C ARG A 31 -30.38 22.60 4.70
N ARG A 32 -29.85 21.54 5.27
CA ARG A 32 -29.72 21.36 6.72
C ARG A 32 -28.32 21.73 7.19
N PRO A 33 -28.13 22.87 7.87
CA PRO A 33 -26.80 23.29 8.34
C PRO A 33 -26.25 22.41 9.46
N ASP A 34 -27.08 21.56 10.08
CA ASP A 34 -26.71 20.65 11.17
C ASP A 34 -26.29 19.25 10.68
N VAL A 35 -26.28 19.02 9.37
CA VAL A 35 -25.88 17.75 8.76
C VAL A 35 -24.51 17.88 8.10
N VAL A 36 -23.59 17.02 8.53
CA VAL A 36 -22.31 16.77 7.87
C VAL A 36 -22.31 15.31 7.45
N LEU A 37 -22.08 15.05 6.16
CA LEU A 37 -21.94 13.71 5.59
C LEU A 37 -20.47 13.47 5.26
N ILE A 38 -19.92 12.38 5.80
CA ILE A 38 -18.55 11.93 5.53
C ILE A 38 -18.64 10.58 4.82
N LEU A 39 -17.97 10.48 3.68
CA LEU A 39 -17.80 9.24 2.94
C LEU A 39 -16.32 8.86 3.03
N CYS A 40 -16.02 7.67 3.52
CA CYS A 40 -14.67 7.14 3.62
C CYS A 40 -14.58 5.74 3.02
N GLY A 41 -13.35 5.29 2.78
CA GLY A 41 -13.04 3.95 2.29
C GLY A 41 -11.57 3.82 1.94
N SER A 42 -11.04 2.60 2.02
CA SER A 42 -9.63 2.30 1.77
C SER A 42 -9.26 2.25 0.28
N SER A 43 -10.23 1.95 -0.60
CA SER A 43 -9.99 1.79 -2.04
C SER A 43 -9.82 3.15 -2.74
N VAL A 44 -8.59 3.67 -2.73
CA VAL A 44 -8.23 4.96 -3.34
C VAL A 44 -8.55 4.95 -4.84
N GLY A 45 -8.25 3.85 -5.54
CA GLY A 45 -8.54 3.72 -6.97
C GLY A 45 -10.03 3.88 -7.29
N MET A 46 -10.90 3.17 -6.56
CA MET A 46 -12.35 3.26 -6.75
C MET A 46 -12.91 4.61 -6.30
N MET A 47 -12.38 5.17 -5.22
CA MET A 47 -12.70 6.54 -4.79
C MET A 47 -12.37 7.52 -5.92
N GLU A 48 -11.19 7.46 -6.52
CA GLU A 48 -10.75 8.37 -7.58
C GLU A 48 -11.54 8.20 -8.89
N THR A 49 -11.83 6.97 -9.32
CA THR A 49 -12.46 6.70 -10.62
C THR A 49 -13.98 6.82 -10.60
N GLU A 50 -14.65 6.25 -9.59
CA GLU A 50 -16.12 6.13 -9.57
C GLU A 50 -16.79 7.26 -8.76
N ILE A 51 -16.13 7.72 -7.70
CA ILE A 51 -16.76 8.61 -6.69
C ILE A 51 -16.28 10.05 -6.82
N LEU A 52 -15.01 10.26 -7.18
CA LEU A 52 -14.37 11.58 -7.25
C LEU A 52 -14.11 12.05 -8.67
N SER A 53 -14.44 11.24 -9.68
CA SER A 53 -14.28 11.65 -11.08
C SER A 53 -15.18 12.83 -11.41
N TYR A 54 -14.78 13.65 -12.38
CA TYR A 54 -15.53 14.84 -12.82
C TYR A 54 -16.96 14.51 -13.28
N ARG A 55 -17.20 13.25 -13.69
CA ARG A 55 -18.51 12.75 -14.12
C ARG A 55 -19.34 12.19 -12.97
N SER A 56 -18.78 12.08 -11.77
CA SER A 56 -19.47 11.50 -10.63
C SER A 56 -20.57 12.44 -10.11
N PRO A 57 -21.78 11.92 -9.81
CA PRO A 57 -22.89 12.67 -9.20
C PRO A 57 -22.51 13.54 -7.99
N LEU A 58 -21.46 13.16 -7.26
CA LEU A 58 -21.04 13.80 -6.01
C LEU A 58 -20.00 14.92 -6.20
N TYR A 59 -19.39 15.07 -7.38
CA TYR A 59 -18.26 15.97 -7.62
C TYR A 59 -18.53 17.43 -7.21
N GLY A 60 -19.72 17.95 -7.55
CA GLY A 60 -20.12 19.34 -7.25
C GLY A 60 -20.72 19.56 -5.85
N ARG A 61 -20.78 18.53 -5.01
CA ARG A 61 -21.45 18.57 -3.68
C ARG A 61 -20.47 18.42 -2.52
N ARG A 62 -19.18 18.27 -2.82
CA ARG A 62 -18.12 18.08 -1.85
C ARG A 62 -17.62 19.42 -1.31
N THR A 63 -17.53 19.54 0.00
CA THR A 63 -16.96 20.71 0.70
C THR A 63 -15.52 20.49 1.17
N GLY A 64 -15.06 19.25 1.27
CA GLY A 64 -13.69 18.90 1.66
C GLY A 64 -13.30 17.51 1.17
N GLN A 65 -11.99 17.31 0.97
CA GLN A 65 -11.39 16.02 0.65
C GLN A 65 -10.08 15.93 1.42
N TRP A 66 -9.88 14.81 2.10
CA TRP A 66 -8.64 14.50 2.79
C TRP A 66 -8.19 13.11 2.37
N ARG A 67 -6.95 13.02 1.90
CA ARG A 67 -6.24 11.73 1.81
C ARG A 67 -5.45 11.59 3.11
N VAL A 68 -5.72 10.53 3.86
CA VAL A 68 -4.95 10.22 5.06
C VAL A 68 -3.72 9.45 4.62
N ASP A 69 -2.57 10.12 4.65
CA ASP A 69 -1.28 9.50 4.37
C ASP A 69 -0.69 8.85 5.64
N GLU A 70 0.37 8.07 5.45
CA GLU A 70 1.14 7.47 6.54
C GLU A 70 1.75 8.51 7.50
N LEU A 71 2.05 8.09 8.73
CA LEU A 71 2.74 8.93 9.69
C LEU A 71 4.16 9.26 9.22
N GLU A 72 4.56 10.52 9.38
CA GLU A 72 5.95 10.92 9.17
C GLU A 72 6.87 10.34 10.24
N ILE A 73 8.15 10.15 9.88
CA ILE A 73 9.22 9.59 10.73
C ILE A 73 9.24 10.15 12.16
N PRO A 74 9.07 11.47 12.42
CA PRO A 74 9.10 12.00 13.79
C PRO A 74 8.07 11.36 14.72
N TYR A 75 6.91 10.96 14.20
CA TYR A 75 5.81 10.39 14.99
C TYR A 75 6.04 8.91 15.35
N LEU A 76 6.93 8.20 14.66
CA LEU A 76 7.24 6.80 14.96
C LEU A 76 7.85 6.63 16.37
N ARG A 77 8.48 7.66 16.91
CA ARG A 77 9.02 7.64 18.29
C ARG A 77 7.96 7.40 19.36
N ALA A 78 6.70 7.72 19.07
CA ALA A 78 5.60 7.42 20.00
C ALA A 78 5.38 5.91 20.19
N PHE A 79 5.75 5.09 19.19
CA PHE A 79 5.62 3.63 19.23
C PHE A 79 6.88 2.95 19.78
N VAL A 80 8.03 3.60 19.68
CA VAL A 80 9.35 3.07 20.11
C VAL A 80 10.17 4.15 20.84
N PRO A 81 9.72 4.62 22.02
CA PRO A 81 10.32 5.79 22.69
C PRO A 81 11.79 5.59 23.11
N GLY A 82 12.23 4.35 23.32
CA GLY A 82 13.61 4.00 23.69
C GLY A 82 14.57 3.80 22.52
N TYR A 83 14.09 3.85 21.27
CA TYR A 83 14.93 3.56 20.11
C TYR A 83 15.88 4.70 19.75
N ALA A 84 17.10 4.34 19.37
CA ALA A 84 18.02 5.24 18.72
C ALA A 84 17.46 5.69 17.36
N SER A 85 17.86 6.87 16.88
CA SER A 85 17.38 7.41 15.60
C SER A 85 17.59 6.45 14.41
N GLN A 86 18.68 5.68 14.42
CA GLN A 86 18.96 4.67 13.41
C GLN A 86 17.90 3.55 13.41
N ASP A 87 17.49 3.08 14.57
CA ASP A 87 16.46 2.03 14.67
C ASP A 87 15.07 2.55 14.33
N VAL A 88 14.77 3.83 14.59
CA VAL A 88 13.53 4.46 14.11
C VAL A 88 13.50 4.50 12.58
N LEU A 89 14.62 4.80 11.93
CA LEU A 89 14.72 4.75 10.46
C LEU A 89 14.59 3.33 9.92
N ARG A 90 15.15 2.33 10.60
CA ARG A 90 14.96 0.93 10.25
C ARG A 90 13.50 0.49 10.37
N VAL A 91 12.80 0.91 11.43
CA VAL A 91 11.35 0.69 11.58
C VAL A 91 10.60 1.32 10.41
N TYR A 92 10.88 2.58 10.08
CA TYR A 92 10.24 3.25 8.94
C TYR A 92 10.52 2.52 7.62
N GLY A 93 11.75 2.06 7.40
CA GLY A 93 12.12 1.32 6.20
C GLY A 93 11.45 -0.07 6.09
N ALA A 94 11.07 -0.67 7.21
CA ALA A 94 10.42 -1.99 7.23
C ALA A 94 8.89 -1.94 7.24
N LEU A 95 8.31 -0.94 7.93
CA LEU A 95 6.87 -0.85 8.19
C LEU A 95 6.21 0.38 7.57
N GLY A 96 6.99 1.32 7.05
CA GLY A 96 6.48 2.64 6.70
C GLY A 96 6.03 3.43 7.94
N GLY A 97 5.13 4.37 7.72
CA GLY A 97 4.43 5.13 8.75
C GLY A 97 3.04 4.60 9.06
N VAL A 98 2.71 3.36 8.68
CA VAL A 98 1.37 2.78 8.83
C VAL A 98 1.08 2.46 10.31
N PRO A 99 0.15 3.17 10.97
CA PRO A 99 -0.10 2.99 12.41
C PRO A 99 -0.52 1.55 12.76
N ALA A 100 -1.27 0.88 11.87
CA ALA A 100 -1.71 -0.48 12.08
C ALA A 100 -0.53 -1.44 12.32
N TYR A 101 0.55 -1.31 11.55
CA TYR A 101 1.76 -2.13 11.71
C TYR A 101 2.59 -1.68 12.91
N LEU A 102 2.76 -0.36 13.09
CA LEU A 102 3.55 0.20 14.19
C LEU A 102 3.02 -0.19 15.58
N ARG A 103 1.70 -0.30 15.75
CA ARG A 103 1.08 -0.76 17.01
C ARG A 103 1.45 -2.19 17.41
N HIS A 104 1.90 -3.01 16.47
CA HIS A 104 2.34 -4.36 16.79
C HIS A 104 3.76 -4.41 17.35
N LEU A 105 4.55 -3.33 17.28
CA LEU A 105 5.88 -3.26 17.86
C LEU A 105 5.85 -3.39 19.39
N ASP A 106 6.81 -4.13 19.92
CA ASP A 106 7.08 -4.18 21.35
C ASP A 106 8.27 -3.24 21.64
N PRO A 107 8.07 -2.11 22.33
CA PRO A 107 9.13 -1.13 22.57
C PRO A 107 10.22 -1.64 23.52
N SER A 108 10.02 -2.78 24.19
CA SER A 108 11.05 -3.43 25.04
C SER A 108 12.04 -4.29 24.26
N LEU A 109 11.70 -4.66 23.03
CA LEU A 109 12.53 -5.48 22.14
C LEU A 109 13.39 -4.60 21.23
N GLY A 110 14.51 -5.13 20.75
CA GLY A 110 15.29 -4.50 19.69
C GLY A 110 14.59 -4.56 18.33
N PHE A 111 15.07 -3.78 17.35
CA PHE A 111 14.51 -3.76 15.99
C PHE A 111 14.46 -5.16 15.36
N LEU A 112 15.58 -5.89 15.37
CA LEU A 112 15.67 -7.22 14.75
C LEU A 112 14.76 -8.25 15.44
N GLU A 113 14.59 -8.15 16.76
CA GLU A 113 13.70 -9.04 17.51
C GLU A 113 12.22 -8.78 17.16
N ASN A 114 11.85 -7.50 17.01
CA ASN A 114 10.53 -7.13 16.51
C ASN A 114 10.31 -7.62 15.07
N VAL A 115 11.29 -7.45 14.18
CA VAL A 115 11.21 -7.96 12.80
C VAL A 115 11.03 -9.47 12.78
N GLU A 116 11.85 -10.21 13.53
CA GLU A 116 11.72 -11.67 13.63
C GLU A 116 10.32 -12.07 14.12
N ARG A 117 9.82 -11.40 15.17
CA ARG A 117 8.49 -11.68 15.74
C ARG A 117 7.35 -11.37 14.78
N LEU A 118 7.44 -10.28 14.02
CA LEU A 118 6.34 -9.77 13.19
C LEU A 118 6.32 -10.35 11.77
N PHE A 119 7.49 -10.72 11.23
CA PHE A 119 7.62 -11.19 9.85
C PHE A 119 8.06 -12.64 9.72
N PHE A 120 8.86 -13.18 10.64
CA PHE A 120 9.55 -14.46 10.43
C PHE A 120 9.11 -15.57 11.40
N ARG A 121 7.88 -15.47 11.93
CA ARG A 121 7.25 -16.53 12.72
C ARG A 121 5.98 -17.02 12.05
N ARG A 122 5.67 -18.30 12.25
CA ARG A 122 4.38 -18.86 11.82
C ARG A 122 3.24 -18.14 12.52
N GLY A 123 2.26 -17.67 11.75
CA GLY A 123 1.14 -16.87 12.27
C GLY A 123 1.52 -15.45 12.69
N ALA A 124 2.71 -14.97 12.31
CA ALA A 124 3.07 -13.59 12.53
C ALA A 124 2.19 -12.67 11.68
N VAL A 125 1.73 -11.58 12.28
CA VAL A 125 0.70 -10.71 11.69
C VAL A 125 1.12 -10.09 10.36
N LEU A 126 2.41 -9.83 10.16
CA LEU A 126 2.92 -9.20 8.94
C LEU A 126 3.50 -10.19 7.93
N TYR A 127 3.51 -11.49 8.23
CA TYR A 127 4.07 -12.52 7.34
C TYR A 127 3.21 -12.68 6.08
N GLU A 128 1.88 -12.76 6.21
CA GLU A 128 0.96 -12.97 5.08
C GLU A 128 0.29 -11.68 4.59
N GLU A 129 0.51 -10.57 5.29
CA GLU A 129 -0.26 -9.34 5.09
C GLU A 129 -0.09 -8.75 3.69
N ALA A 130 1.12 -8.76 3.11
CA ALA A 130 1.34 -8.31 1.75
C ALA A 130 0.48 -9.07 0.72
N GLU A 131 0.27 -10.38 0.90
CA GLU A 131 -0.58 -11.17 0.03
C GLU A 131 -2.07 -10.90 0.27
N ASN A 132 -2.45 -10.66 1.52
CA ASN A 132 -3.82 -10.29 1.87
C ASN A 132 -4.21 -8.97 1.23
N LEU A 133 -3.37 -7.94 1.35
CA LEU A 133 -3.59 -6.63 0.75
C LEU A 133 -3.71 -6.72 -0.77
N LEU A 134 -2.82 -7.47 -1.43
CA LEU A 134 -2.90 -7.66 -2.87
C LEU A 134 -4.19 -8.40 -3.28
N ARG A 135 -4.65 -9.39 -2.51
CA ARG A 135 -5.92 -10.09 -2.77
C ARG A 135 -7.15 -9.22 -2.56
N GLN A 136 -7.09 -8.25 -1.66
CA GLN A 136 -8.19 -7.33 -1.38
C GLN A 136 -8.32 -6.27 -2.49
N GLU A 137 -7.20 -5.72 -2.95
CA GLU A 137 -7.21 -4.64 -3.95
C GLU A 137 -7.28 -5.15 -5.40
N LEU A 138 -6.90 -6.41 -5.66
CA LEU A 138 -6.72 -6.92 -7.02
C LEU A 138 -7.44 -8.26 -7.22
N ARG A 139 -8.28 -8.33 -8.27
CA ARG A 139 -8.99 -9.56 -8.68
C ARG A 139 -8.05 -10.71 -9.05
N GLU A 140 -6.92 -10.41 -9.70
CA GLU A 140 -5.92 -11.40 -10.13
C GLU A 140 -4.52 -11.00 -9.66
N PRO A 141 -4.16 -11.23 -8.38
CA PRO A 141 -2.94 -10.69 -7.79
C PRO A 141 -1.65 -11.36 -8.29
N ARG A 142 -1.75 -12.52 -8.95
CA ARG A 142 -0.57 -13.33 -9.35
C ARG A 142 0.42 -12.55 -10.21
N ASN A 143 -0.06 -11.88 -11.26
CA ASN A 143 0.82 -11.15 -12.17
C ASN A 143 1.37 -9.87 -11.53
N TYR A 144 0.59 -9.20 -10.69
CA TYR A 144 1.06 -8.05 -9.91
C TYR A 144 2.17 -8.44 -8.93
N LYS A 145 2.02 -9.57 -8.25
CA LYS A 145 3.04 -10.14 -7.38
C LYS A 145 4.35 -10.37 -8.13
N LEU A 146 4.30 -10.97 -9.32
CA LEU A 146 5.48 -11.18 -10.17
C LEU A 146 6.13 -9.87 -10.63
N VAL A 147 5.34 -8.82 -10.92
CA VAL A 147 5.87 -7.47 -11.20
C VAL A 147 6.62 -6.93 -9.99
N LEU A 148 6.02 -7.01 -8.80
CA LEU A 148 6.64 -6.51 -7.56
C LEU A 148 7.91 -7.29 -7.21
N GLU A 149 7.92 -8.61 -7.38
CA GLU A 149 9.12 -9.46 -7.24
C GLU A 149 10.24 -9.01 -8.20
N ALA A 150 9.89 -8.76 -9.48
CA ALA A 150 10.86 -8.30 -10.46
C ALA A 150 11.46 -6.94 -10.08
N VAL A 151 10.62 -5.99 -9.65
CA VAL A 151 11.05 -4.64 -9.25
C VAL A 151 11.88 -4.68 -7.96
N ALA A 152 11.48 -5.46 -6.95
CA ALA A 152 12.25 -5.67 -5.72
C ALA A 152 13.61 -6.31 -6.02
N GLY A 153 13.65 -7.21 -7.01
CA GLY A 153 14.87 -7.81 -7.55
C GLY A 153 15.72 -6.88 -8.44
N GLY A 154 15.40 -5.58 -8.50
CA GLY A 154 16.21 -4.55 -9.16
C GLY A 154 15.88 -4.28 -10.64
N ARG A 155 14.81 -4.86 -11.19
CA ARG A 155 14.37 -4.58 -12.57
C ARG A 155 13.53 -3.30 -12.55
N ARG A 156 14.11 -2.19 -13.00
CA ARG A 156 13.52 -0.85 -12.88
C ARG A 156 12.92 -0.35 -14.19
N ARG A 157 13.13 -1.02 -15.31
CA ARG A 157 12.54 -0.64 -16.62
C ARG A 157 11.41 -1.59 -17.02
N VAL A 158 10.39 -1.07 -17.70
CA VAL A 158 9.29 -1.90 -18.26
C VAL A 158 9.82 -3.06 -19.08
N SER A 159 10.87 -2.84 -19.89
CA SER A 159 11.48 -3.89 -20.70
C SER A 159 12.14 -5.00 -19.88
N GLU A 160 12.73 -4.67 -18.73
CA GLU A 160 13.40 -5.64 -17.85
C GLU A 160 12.36 -6.48 -17.11
N VAL A 161 11.29 -5.85 -16.64
CA VAL A 161 10.16 -6.53 -15.98
C VAL A 161 9.43 -7.44 -16.98
N ALA A 162 9.12 -6.93 -18.18
CA ALA A 162 8.52 -7.71 -19.26
C ALA A 162 9.35 -8.95 -19.63
N ALA A 163 10.67 -8.79 -19.77
CA ALA A 163 11.57 -9.91 -20.03
C ALA A 163 11.57 -10.94 -18.89
N ALA A 164 11.55 -10.50 -17.63
CA ALA A 164 11.52 -11.40 -16.48
C ALA A 164 10.22 -12.20 -16.36
N MET A 165 9.09 -11.63 -16.79
CA MET A 165 7.78 -12.27 -16.74
C MET A 165 7.44 -13.07 -18.00
N GLY A 166 8.18 -12.89 -19.09
CA GLY A 166 7.82 -13.44 -20.40
C GLY A 166 6.54 -12.82 -20.99
N LEU A 167 6.23 -11.57 -20.61
CA LEU A 167 5.05 -10.83 -21.08
C LEU A 167 5.46 -9.70 -22.02
N ASP A 168 4.49 -9.16 -22.77
CA ASP A 168 4.73 -7.98 -23.59
C ASP A 168 4.76 -6.69 -22.73
N LYS A 169 5.45 -5.67 -23.26
CA LYS A 169 5.63 -4.39 -22.56
C LYS A 169 4.31 -3.67 -22.29
N THR A 170 3.30 -3.83 -23.15
CA THR A 170 2.01 -3.14 -23.00
C THR A 170 1.26 -3.71 -21.80
N THR A 171 1.25 -5.04 -21.65
CA THR A 171 0.65 -5.72 -20.51
C THR A 171 1.36 -5.35 -19.21
N VAL A 172 2.70 -5.33 -19.18
CA VAL A 172 3.45 -4.91 -17.98
C VAL A 172 3.22 -3.44 -17.64
N SER A 173 3.14 -2.55 -18.63
CA SER A 173 2.80 -1.14 -18.38
C SER A 173 1.45 -1.01 -17.66
N LYS A 174 0.42 -1.77 -18.09
CA LYS A 174 -0.88 -1.75 -17.40
C LYS A 174 -0.77 -2.17 -15.94
N TYR A 175 0.00 -3.22 -15.65
CA TYR A 175 0.21 -3.64 -14.27
C TYR A 175 0.94 -2.59 -13.43
N LEU A 176 1.95 -1.94 -14.00
CA LEU A 176 2.69 -0.85 -13.33
C LEU A 176 1.79 0.37 -13.10
N ASP A 177 0.97 0.75 -14.08
CA ASP A 177 0.03 1.88 -13.97
C ASP A 177 -1.00 1.63 -12.85
N THR A 178 -1.53 0.41 -12.75
CA THR A 178 -2.43 0.04 -11.64
C THR A 178 -1.72 0.04 -10.29
N LEU A 179 -0.50 -0.50 -10.19
CA LEU A 179 0.27 -0.47 -8.94
C LEU A 179 0.68 0.95 -8.54
N GLU A 180 0.88 1.84 -9.51
CA GLU A 180 1.12 3.27 -9.28
C GLU A 180 -0.13 3.98 -8.77
N LEU A 181 -1.31 3.68 -9.34
CA LEU A 181 -2.59 4.19 -8.84
C LEU A 181 -2.85 3.74 -7.38
N LEU A 182 -2.49 2.50 -7.04
CA LEU A 182 -2.57 1.99 -5.66
C LEU A 182 -1.49 2.55 -4.73
N GLY A 183 -0.55 3.35 -5.25
CA GLY A 183 0.55 3.93 -4.46
C GLY A 183 1.65 2.94 -4.06
N VAL A 184 1.57 1.68 -4.50
CA VAL A 184 2.53 0.62 -4.19
C VAL A 184 3.84 0.83 -4.96
N VAL A 185 3.75 1.26 -6.22
CA VAL A 185 4.90 1.53 -7.10
C VAL A 185 4.97 3.02 -7.42
N GLY A 186 6.19 3.54 -7.52
CA GLY A 186 6.46 4.86 -8.08
C GLY A 186 7.44 4.78 -9.23
N HIS A 187 7.61 5.89 -9.94
CA HIS A 187 8.67 6.04 -10.93
C HIS A 187 9.43 7.35 -10.78
N GLU A 188 10.69 7.31 -11.21
CA GLU A 188 11.55 8.49 -11.34
C GLU A 188 12.11 8.59 -12.76
N ALA A 189 12.46 9.81 -13.17
CA ALA A 189 13.22 10.03 -14.39
C ALA A 189 14.72 9.81 -14.10
N PRO A 190 15.48 9.15 -14.99
CA PRO A 190 16.93 9.06 -14.85
C PRO A 190 17.58 10.46 -14.79
N VAL A 191 18.51 10.66 -13.85
CA VAL A 191 19.15 11.96 -13.57
C VAL A 191 19.81 12.60 -14.81
N LEU A 192 20.32 11.79 -15.73
CA LEU A 192 21.03 12.25 -16.93
C LEU A 192 20.12 12.55 -18.13
N GLU A 193 18.80 12.43 -17.98
CA GLU A 193 17.85 12.63 -19.06
C GLU A 193 17.21 14.01 -19.03
N THR A 194 16.73 14.47 -20.19
CA THR A 194 16.01 15.75 -20.28
C THR A 194 14.67 15.70 -19.53
N PRO A 195 14.14 16.83 -19.04
CA PRO A 195 12.85 16.89 -18.34
C PRO A 195 11.65 16.35 -19.15
N LYS A 196 11.80 16.18 -20.47
CA LYS A 196 10.78 15.63 -21.38
C LYS A 196 10.95 14.14 -21.68
N THR A 197 11.87 13.45 -21.01
CA THR A 197 12.11 12.03 -21.27
C THR A 197 10.88 11.19 -20.89
N LYS A 198 10.56 10.20 -21.73
CA LYS A 198 9.55 9.18 -21.42
C LYS A 198 10.16 7.97 -20.69
N LYS A 199 11.45 8.01 -20.37
CA LYS A 199 12.13 6.92 -19.67
C LYS A 199 11.77 6.98 -18.18
N ARG A 200 11.24 5.89 -17.68
CA ARG A 200 10.83 5.71 -16.28
C ARG A 200 11.66 4.63 -15.61
N LEU A 201 12.11 4.90 -14.39
CA LEU A 201 12.72 3.92 -13.49
C LEU A 201 11.75 3.65 -12.34
N TYR A 202 11.17 2.47 -12.35
CA TYR A 202 10.19 2.03 -11.35
C TYR A 202 10.89 1.58 -10.06
N TYR A 203 10.22 1.79 -8.94
CA TYR A 203 10.60 1.30 -7.61
C TYR A 203 9.34 1.03 -6.78
N ILE A 204 9.44 0.12 -5.80
CA ILE A 204 8.37 -0.06 -4.82
C ILE A 204 8.42 1.13 -3.87
N LYS A 205 7.35 1.91 -3.86
CA LYS A 205 7.23 3.14 -3.06
C LYS A 205 6.80 2.85 -1.64
N ASP A 206 5.92 1.86 -1.47
CA ASP A 206 5.46 1.41 -0.15
C ASP A 206 6.58 0.64 0.58
N ASN A 207 6.96 1.13 1.76
CA ASN A 207 8.10 0.57 2.51
C ASN A 207 7.82 -0.86 2.98
N TYR A 208 6.58 -1.16 3.39
CA TYR A 208 6.19 -2.49 3.84
C TYR A 208 6.29 -3.51 2.70
N PHE A 209 5.71 -3.21 1.54
CA PHE A 209 5.83 -4.05 0.34
C PHE A 209 7.28 -4.20 -0.09
N ASN A 210 8.05 -3.12 -0.11
CA ASN A 210 9.46 -3.17 -0.49
C ASN A 210 10.27 -4.09 0.45
N PHE A 211 10.07 -3.96 1.76
CA PHE A 211 10.69 -4.83 2.75
C PHE A 211 10.26 -6.29 2.58
N TRP A 212 8.96 -6.52 2.44
CA TRP A 212 8.38 -7.86 2.33
C TRP A 212 8.88 -8.60 1.08
N PHE A 213 8.82 -7.97 -0.09
CA PHE A 213 9.29 -8.59 -1.35
C PHE A 213 10.81 -8.78 -1.40
N ARG A 214 11.57 -7.96 -0.68
CA ARG A 214 13.03 -8.05 -0.66
C ARG A 214 13.57 -9.07 0.34
N TYR A 215 12.94 -9.21 1.51
CA TYR A 215 13.48 -10.00 2.62
C TYR A 215 12.58 -11.16 3.06
N VAL A 216 11.26 -11.02 2.99
CA VAL A 216 10.33 -12.04 3.50
C VAL A 216 9.99 -13.04 2.42
N HIS A 217 9.52 -12.57 1.27
CA HIS A 217 9.10 -13.40 0.15
C HIS A 217 10.18 -14.42 -0.30
N PRO A 218 11.46 -14.03 -0.51
CA PRO A 218 12.48 -14.97 -0.95
C PRO A 218 12.83 -16.06 0.09
N ASN A 219 12.47 -15.83 1.36
CA ASN A 219 12.83 -16.71 2.48
C ASN A 219 11.61 -17.47 3.03
N ARG A 220 10.45 -17.47 2.36
CA ARG A 220 9.23 -18.13 2.84
C ARG A 220 9.40 -19.63 3.06
N ASP A 221 10.05 -20.32 2.13
CA ASP A 221 10.31 -21.75 2.25
C ASP A 221 11.11 -22.08 3.52
N LEU A 222 12.03 -21.19 3.90
CA LEU A 222 12.82 -21.33 5.14
C LEU A 222 11.96 -21.06 6.37
N VAL A 223 11.08 -20.06 6.35
CA VAL A 223 10.15 -19.77 7.47
C VAL A 223 9.14 -20.91 7.65
N GLU A 224 8.69 -21.53 6.57
CA GLU A 224 7.74 -22.65 6.60
C GLU A 224 8.40 -23.98 6.98
N ALA A 225 9.66 -24.18 6.59
CA ALA A 225 10.45 -25.36 6.94
C ALA A 225 11.04 -25.30 8.36
N ASP A 226 11.33 -24.11 8.89
CA ASP A 226 11.96 -23.94 10.20
C ASP A 226 10.97 -24.23 11.34
N ARG A 227 10.99 -25.49 11.80
CA ARG A 227 10.34 -25.95 13.03
C ARG A 227 10.91 -25.32 14.32
N GLY A 228 11.85 -24.38 14.27
CA GLY A 228 12.34 -23.70 15.46
C GLY A 228 13.55 -22.78 15.27
N GLY A 229 13.31 -21.55 14.82
CA GLY A 229 14.04 -20.34 15.24
C GLY A 229 15.54 -20.24 14.92
N ARG A 230 16.04 -20.89 13.86
CA ARG A 230 17.47 -20.75 13.45
C ARG A 230 17.67 -20.29 12.01
N GLY A 231 16.68 -20.41 11.13
CA GLY A 231 16.75 -19.96 9.73
C GLY A 231 16.65 -18.44 9.56
N SER A 232 16.05 -17.73 10.52
CA SER A 232 15.81 -16.29 10.49
C SER A 232 17.08 -15.44 10.53
N ARG A 233 18.17 -15.89 11.16
CA ARG A 233 19.36 -15.04 11.38
C ARG A 233 20.19 -14.77 10.13
N GLY A 234 20.13 -15.63 9.11
CA GLY A 234 20.90 -15.45 7.86
C GLY A 234 20.34 -14.33 6.98
N SER A 235 19.01 -14.22 6.89
CA SER A 235 18.31 -13.19 6.12
C SER A 235 18.30 -11.81 6.80
N LEU A 236 18.51 -11.76 8.12
CA LEU A 236 18.61 -10.52 8.90
C LEU A 236 20.00 -9.85 8.83
N GLN A 237 21.05 -10.48 8.28
CA GLN A 237 22.41 -9.91 8.22
C GLN A 237 22.55 -8.68 7.30
N GLY A 238 21.53 -8.40 6.46
CA GLY A 238 21.50 -7.25 5.57
C GLY A 238 20.58 -6.09 6.00
N LEU A 239 20.02 -6.14 7.22
CA LEU A 239 19.03 -5.17 7.77
C LEU A 239 19.62 -4.09 8.70
#